data_AF-A0AAU8BFL5-F1
#
_entry.id   AF-A0AAU8BFL5-F1
#
_cell.length_a   1.000
_cell.length_b   1.000
_cell.length_c   1.000
_cell.angle_alpha   90.00
_cell.angle_beta   90.00
_cell.angle_gamma   90.00
#
_symmetry.space_group_name_H-M   'P 1'
#
loop_
_entity.id
_entity.type
_entity.pdbx_description
1 polymer ?
#
loop_
_entity_poly.entity_id
_entity_poly.type
_entity_poly.pdbx_seq_one_letter_code
_entity_poly.pdbx_strand_id
1 'polypeptide(L)' 'MSTKVKLYSGESRSPLCQASLEFYQLSMLLDELSSETEVQECDYARVDVYEGGHLVRSYRTCSKTRVERLLHHHWQ' A
#
# COMPACT_ATOMS: atom_id res chain seq x y z
N MET A 1 10.50 -12.46 -8.62
CA MET A 1 9.86 -12.73 -7.30
C MET A 1 8.59 -11.92 -7.27
N SER A 2 7.43 -12.52 -6.97
CA SER A 2 6.17 -11.77 -6.92
C SER A 2 6.01 -11.14 -5.53
N THR A 3 6.01 -9.81 -5.48
CA THR A 3 5.70 -9.06 -4.25
C THR A 3 4.21 -8.76 -4.25
N LYS A 4 3.52 -9.06 -3.15
CA LYS A 4 2.09 -8.79 -3.00
C LYS A 4 1.89 -7.62 -2.06
N VAL A 5 1.14 -6.62 -2.52
CA VAL A 5 0.76 -5.47 -1.71
C VAL A 5 -0.71 -5.57 -1.36
N LYS A 6 -1.05 -5.24 -0.12
CA LYS A 6 -2.43 -5.19 0.37
C LYS A 6 -2.70 -3.85 1.04
N LEU A 7 -3.83 -3.25 0.71
CA LEU A 7 -4.32 -2.01 1.33
C LEU A 7 -5.44 -2.35 2.32
N TYR A 8 -5.44 -1.72 3.50
CA TYR A 8 -6.47 -1.85 4.53
C TYR A 8 -6.95 -0.46 4.95
N SER A 9 -8.25 -0.32 5.26
CA SER A 9 -8.76 0.89 5.93
C SER A 9 -8.48 0.80 7.43
N GLY A 10 -7.77 1.77 8.00
CA GLY A 10 -7.47 1.84 9.43
C GLY A 10 -6.91 0.53 10.00
N GLU A 11 -7.55 0.04 11.06
CA GLU A 11 -7.19 -1.21 11.74
C GLU A 11 -7.92 -2.45 11.19
N SER A 12 -8.57 -2.33 10.02
CA SER A 12 -9.28 -3.46 9.42
C SER A 12 -8.36 -4.68 9.22
N ARG A 13 -8.94 -5.86 9.45
CA ARG A 13 -8.30 -7.15 9.17
C ARG A 13 -8.53 -7.62 7.73
N SER A 14 -9.53 -7.08 7.05
CA SER A 14 -9.86 -7.40 5.66
C SER A 14 -9.25 -6.36 4.73
N PRO A 15 -8.49 -6.78 3.70
CA PRO A 15 -7.92 -5.85 2.73
C PRO A 15 -9.02 -5.25 1.84
N LEU A 16 -8.92 -3.96 1.56
CA LEU A 16 -9.76 -3.25 0.58
C LEU A 16 -9.42 -3.71 -0.84
N CYS A 17 -8.12 -3.74 -1.15
CA CYS A 17 -7.61 -4.20 -2.43
C CYS A 17 -6.21 -4.81 -2.26
N GLN A 18 -5.79 -5.52 -3.28
CA GLN A 18 -4.47 -6.14 -3.33
C GLN A 18 -3.97 -6.18 -4.77
N ALA A 19 -2.65 -6.05 -4.95
CA ALA A 19 -1.99 -6.16 -6.23
C ALA A 19 -0.70 -6.96 -6.10
N SER A 20 -0.30 -7.63 -7.18
CA SER A 20 1.04 -8.19 -7.32
C SER A 20 1.89 -7.19 -8.07
N LEU A 21 2.94 -6.68 -7.44
CA LEU A 21 3.79 -5.64 -7.97
C LEU A 21 5.17 -6.20 -8.34
N GLU A 22 5.69 -5.74 -9.47
CA GLU A 22 7.08 -5.89 -9.84
C GLU A 22 7.95 -4.89 -9.07
N PHE A 23 9.27 -5.13 -9.03
CA PHE A 23 10.23 -4.33 -8.24
C PHE A 23 10.10 -2.82 -8.48
N TYR A 24 9.97 -2.38 -9.74
CA TYR A 24 9.87 -0.97 -10.08
C TYR A 24 8.55 -0.33 -9.61
N GLN A 25 7.44 -1.08 -9.67
CA GLN A 25 6.11 -0.63 -9.22
C GLN A 25 6.07 -0.48 -7.70
N LEU A 26 6.68 -1.45 -7.01
CA LEU A 26 6.86 -1.38 -5.57
C LEU A 26 7.68 -0.15 -5.18
N SER A 27 8.82 0.10 -5.82
CA SER A 27 9.65 1.28 -5.52
C SER A 27 8.87 2.59 -5.70
N MET A 28 8.13 2.75 -6.80
CA MET A 28 7.27 3.93 -6.99
C MET A 28 6.22 4.07 -5.89
N LEU A 29 5.58 2.97 -5.47
CA LEU A 29 4.63 3.01 -4.36
C LEU A 29 5.29 3.48 -3.07
N LEU A 30 6.48 2.96 -2.76
CA LEU A 30 7.19 3.28 -1.53
C LEU A 30 7.67 4.73 -1.51
N ASP A 31 8.11 5.27 -2.64
CA ASP A 31 8.48 6.68 -2.78
C ASP A 31 7.27 7.59 -2.52
N GLU A 32 6.11 7.25 -3.09
CA GLU A 32 4.86 7.99 -2.85
C GLU A 32 4.45 7.97 -1.38
N LEU A 33 4.50 6.80 -0.73
CA LEU A 33 4.17 6.65 0.69
C LEU A 33 5.14 7.42 1.59
N SER A 34 6.42 7.48 1.22
CA SER A 34 7.45 8.18 1.98
C SER A 34 7.36 9.70 1.83
N SER A 35 6.71 10.19 0.77
CA SER A 35 6.51 11.62 0.53
C SER A 35 5.36 12.22 1.36
N GLU A 36 4.56 11.39 2.03
CA GLU A 36 3.44 11.87 2.84
C GLU A 36 3.90 12.51 4.15
N THR A 37 3.49 13.76 4.35
CA THR A 37 3.61 14.42 5.65
C THR A 37 2.62 13.80 6.63
N GLU A 38 3.07 13.44 7.83
CA GLU A 38 2.20 12.93 8.89
C GLU A 38 1.15 13.98 9.29
N VAL A 39 -0.09 13.79 8.87
CA VAL A 39 -1.24 14.62 9.28
C VAL A 39 -1.95 13.89 10.43
N GLN A 40 -2.09 14.54 11.58
CA GLN A 40 -2.66 13.93 12.81
C GLN A 40 -4.16 13.61 12.71
N GLU A 41 -4.91 14.24 11.81
CA GLU A 41 -6.37 14.09 11.68
C GLU A 41 -6.78 13.53 10.31
N CYS A 42 -6.31 12.33 9.97
CA CYS A 42 -6.67 11.69 8.71
C CYS A 42 -7.28 10.29 8.90
N ASP A 43 -8.13 9.86 7.96
CA ASP A 43 -8.59 8.47 7.86
C ASP A 43 -7.42 7.61 7.36
N TYR A 44 -6.63 7.09 8.30
CA TYR A 44 -5.44 6.31 7.98
C TYR A 44 -5.81 5.02 7.23
N ALA A 45 -4.98 4.64 6.28
CA ALA A 45 -4.93 3.33 5.68
C ALA A 45 -3.57 2.66 5.96
N ARG A 46 -3.58 1.33 6.01
CA ARG A 46 -2.37 0.51 6.16
C ARG A 46 -2.03 -0.14 4.83
N VAL A 47 -0.79 -0.02 4.41
CA VAL A 47 -0.25 -0.70 3.23
C VAL A 47 0.77 -1.74 3.70
N ASP A 48 0.45 -3.01 3.45
CA ASP A 48 1.31 -4.13 3.83
C ASP A 48 1.94 -4.74 2.58
N VAL A 49 3.26 -4.95 2.64
CA VAL A 49 4.07 -5.54 1.57
C VAL A 49 4.46 -6.96 1.99
N TYR A 50 4.15 -7.94 1.13
CA TYR A 50 4.42 -9.34 1.35
C TYR A 50 5.34 -9.92 0.28
N GLU A 51 6.38 -10.65 0.70
CA GLU A 51 7.30 -11.37 -0.19
C GLU A 51 7.34 -12.84 0.22
N GLY A 52 7.13 -13.75 -0.74
CA GLY A 52 7.04 -15.18 -0.46
C GLY A 52 5.99 -15.55 0.60
N GLY A 53 4.91 -14.75 0.71
CA GLY A 53 3.85 -14.92 1.70
C GLY A 53 4.11 -14.29 3.08
N HIS A 54 5.31 -13.75 3.32
CA HIS A 54 5.69 -13.14 4.59
C HIS A 54 5.54 -11.63 4.53
N LEU A 55 5.01 -11.02 5.60
CA LEU A 55 4.97 -9.56 5.73
C LEU A 55 6.40 -9.05 5.91
N VAL A 56 6.87 -8.22 4.98
CA VAL A 56 8.22 -7.65 5.03
C VAL A 56 8.20 -6.17 5.44
N ARG A 57 7.14 -5.44 5.11
CA ARG A 57 6.97 -4.02 5.46
C ARG A 57 5.50 -3.65 5.68
N SER A 58 5.27 -2.65 6.53
CA SER A 58 3.95 -2.08 6.78
C SER A 58 4.07 -0.57 6.90
N TYR A 59 3.20 0.15 6.18
CA TYR A 59 3.16 1.61 6.11
C TYR A 59 1.80 2.13 6.53
N ARG A 60 1.77 3.30 7.16
CA ARG A 60 0.54 4.07 7.39
C ARG A 60 0.52 5.24 6.41
N THR A 61 -0.63 5.51 5.85
CA THR A 61 -0.84 6.58 4.85
C THR A 61 -2.19 7.22 5.07
N CYS A 62 -2.28 8.51 4.81
CA CYS A 62 -3.55 9.25 4.79
C CYS A 62 -4.20 9.23 3.40
N SER A 63 -3.46 8.85 2.36
CA SER A 63 -3.92 8.91 0.97
C SER A 63 -4.55 7.60 0.49
N LYS A 64 -5.45 7.01 1.30
CA LYS A 64 -6.14 5.75 1.01
C LYS A 64 -6.63 5.66 -0.45
N THR A 65 -7.42 6.65 -0.88
CA THR A 65 -8.01 6.71 -2.24
C THR A 65 -6.95 6.77 -3.33
N ARG A 66 -5.81 7.43 -3.08
CA ARG A 66 -4.72 7.54 -4.05
C ARG A 66 -4.01 6.20 -4.21
N VAL A 67 -3.68 5.54 -3.11
CA VAL A 67 -3.05 4.21 -3.11
C VAL A 67 -3.98 3.18 -3.74
N GLU A 68 -5.27 3.21 -3.41
CA GLU A 68 -6.28 2.33 -4.01
C GLU A 68 -6.32 2.48 -5.54
N ARG A 69 -6.29 3.72 -6.06
CA ARG A 69 -6.23 3.97 -7.51
C ARG A 69 -4.94 3.46 -8.15
N LEU A 70 -3.78 3.66 -7.51
CA LEU A 70 -2.51 3.13 -8.03
C LEU A 70 -2.55 1.61 -8.16
N LEU A 71 -3.09 0.92 -7.14
CA LEU A 71 -3.22 -0.53 -7.14
C LEU A 71 -4.26 -1.06 -8.12
N HIS A 72 -5.33 -0.30 -8.41
CA HIS A 72 -6.41 -0.71 -9.32
C HIS A 72 -6.16 -0.37 -10.80
N HIS A 73 -5.64 0.81 -11.11
CA HIS A 73 -5.65 1.36 -12.48
C HIS A 73 -4.31 1.26 -13.20
N HIS A 74 -3.18 1.27 -12.49
CA HIS A 74 -1.88 1.41 -13.14
C HIS A 74 -1.11 0.11 -13.33
N TRP A 75 -1.50 -0.97 -12.62
CA TRP A 75 -0.68 -2.19 -12.53
C TRP A 75 -1.46 -3.48 -12.82
N GLN A 76 -2.50 -3.40 -13.66
CA GLN A 76 -3.08 -4.55 -14.37
C GLN A 76 -2.28 -4.82 -15.65
#